data_AF-A0A2H0MN31-F1
#
_entry.id   AF-A0A2H0MN31-F1
#
_cell.length_a   1.000
_cell.length_b   1.000
_cell.length_c   1.000
_cell.angle_alpha   90.00
_cell.angle_beta   90.00
_cell.angle_gamma   90.00
#
_symmetry.space_group_name_H-M   'P 1'
#
loop_
_entity.id
_entity.type
_entity.pdbx_description
1 polymer ?
#
loop_
_entity_poly.entity_id
_entity_poly.type
_entity_poly.pdbx_seq_one_letter_code
_entity_poly.pdbx_strand_id
1 'polypeptide(L)'
;MISTVSFHPFISHLPIALFVAALGLLYLARWKNNPVYAQAAAFNFSMGFLAAILANFTGMVSADLALRTTVEVESHQGYSFLFTVLYGFCTGYSYTRVYTRLALGIYAATLVTLCASAYSGYLLVFR
;
A
#
# COMPACT_ATOMS: atom_id res chain seq x y z
N MET A 1 -15.09 -17.59 -13.37
CA MET A 1 -15.55 -16.56 -12.42
C MET A 1 -14.60 -16.60 -11.23
N ILE A 2 -13.82 -15.54 -11.00
CA ILE A 2 -13.04 -15.42 -9.75
C ILE A 2 -14.07 -15.12 -8.66
N SER A 3 -14.14 -15.93 -7.60
CA SER A 3 -15.00 -15.64 -6.46
C SER A 3 -14.57 -14.31 -5.84
N THR A 4 -15.51 -13.56 -5.25
CA THR A 4 -15.22 -12.32 -4.51
C THR A 4 -14.08 -12.52 -3.49
N VAL A 5 -14.02 -13.71 -2.88
CA VAL A 5 -12.97 -14.15 -1.95
C VAL A 5 -11.57 -14.25 -2.61
N SER A 6 -11.48 -14.67 -3.86
CA SER A 6 -10.21 -14.78 -4.60
C SER A 6 -9.78 -13.47 -5.29
N PHE A 7 -10.66 -12.47 -5.35
CA PHE A 7 -10.41 -11.20 -6.02
C PHE A 7 -9.63 -10.21 -5.14
N HIS A 8 -9.92 -10.20 -3.83
CA HIS A 8 -9.23 -9.31 -2.88
C HIS A 8 -7.73 -9.58 -2.75
N PRO A 9 -7.25 -10.85 -2.62
CA PRO A 9 -5.80 -11.14 -2.59
C PRO A 9 -5.09 -10.63 -3.86
N PHE A 10 -5.69 -10.84 -5.04
CA PHE A 10 -5.12 -10.39 -6.31
C PHE A 10 -4.97 -8.86 -6.38
N ILE A 11 -5.97 -8.11 -5.93
CA ILE A 11 -5.91 -6.64 -5.90
C ILE A 11 -4.97 -6.14 -4.80
N SER A 12 -4.86 -6.83 -3.67
CA SER A 12 -4.06 -6.40 -2.52
C SER A 12 -2.55 -6.40 -2.77
N HIS A 13 -2.05 -7.24 -3.69
CA HIS A 13 -0.62 -7.29 -4.03
C HIS A 13 -0.17 -6.16 -4.97
N LEU A 14 -1.08 -5.65 -5.81
CA LEU A 14 -0.80 -4.57 -6.76
C LEU A 14 -0.29 -3.27 -6.09
N PRO A 15 -0.96 -2.72 -5.05
CA PRO A 15 -0.48 -1.51 -4.40
C PRO A 15 0.87 -1.73 -3.70
N ILE A 16 1.11 -2.93 -3.14
CA ILE A 16 2.41 -3.27 -2.54
C ILE A 16 3.53 -3.24 -3.59
N ALA A 17 3.32 -3.91 -4.73
CA ALA A 17 4.31 -3.96 -5.80
C ALA A 17 4.61 -2.56 -6.35
N LEU A 18 3.57 -1.75 -6.57
CA LEU A 18 3.72 -0.37 -7.06
C LEU A 18 4.42 0.53 -6.05
N PHE A 19 4.15 0.36 -4.74
CA PHE A 19 4.82 1.12 -3.69
C PHE A 19 6.33 0.84 -3.67
N VAL A 20 6.72 -0.44 -3.64
CA VAL A 20 8.13 -0.84 -3.60
C VAL A 20 8.85 -0.42 -4.89
N ALA A 21 8.20 -0.58 -6.05
CA ALA A 21 8.74 -0.11 -7.31
C ALA A 21 8.92 1.42 -7.34
N ALA A 22 7.97 2.19 -6.79
CA ALA A 22 8.07 3.64 -6.69
C ALA A 22 9.25 4.07 -5.80
N LEU A 23 9.47 3.42 -4.66
CA LEU A 23 10.65 3.66 -3.81
C LEU A 23 11.96 3.36 -4.55
N GLY A 24 12.02 2.25 -5.29
CA GLY A 24 13.16 1.92 -6.14
C GLY A 24 13.42 2.97 -7.22
N LEU A 25 12.36 3.47 -7.85
CA LEU A 25 12.45 4.55 -8.84
C LEU A 25 12.89 5.88 -8.23
N LEU A 26 12.43 6.23 -7.02
CA LEU A 26 12.93 7.40 -6.29
C LEU A 26 14.42 7.28 -5.97
N TYR A 27 14.87 6.11 -5.54
CA TYR A 27 16.28 5.84 -5.32
C TYR A 27 17.09 6.01 -6.62
N LEU A 28 16.62 5.42 -7.73
CA LEU A 28 17.26 5.58 -9.04
C LEU A 28 17.26 7.03 -9.53
N ALA A 29 16.17 7.78 -9.30
CA ALA A 29 16.08 9.19 -9.65
C ALA A 29 17.16 10.00 -8.93
N ARG A 30 17.40 9.72 -7.65
CA ARG A 30 18.45 10.37 -6.87
C ARG A 30 19.84 9.94 -7.32
N TRP A 31 20.06 8.65 -7.56
CA TRP A 31 21.36 8.10 -7.92
C TRP A 31 21.80 8.52 -9.33
N LYS A 32 20.89 8.47 -10.31
CA LYS A 32 21.18 8.82 -11.71
C LYS A 32 20.95 10.30 -12.03
N ASN A 33 20.43 11.08 -11.07
CA ASN A 33 20.05 12.47 -11.24
C ASN A 33 19.16 12.73 -12.48
N ASN A 34 18.26 11.78 -12.78
CA ASN A 34 17.40 11.83 -13.96
C ASN A 34 15.94 12.00 -13.54
N PRO A 35 15.26 13.10 -13.95
CA PRO A 35 13.90 13.41 -13.51
C PRO A 35 12.84 12.41 -14.03
N VAL A 36 13.13 11.66 -15.10
CA VAL A 36 12.19 10.65 -15.64
C VAL A 36 11.85 9.59 -14.60
N TYR A 37 12.84 9.15 -13.81
CA TYR A 37 12.60 8.16 -12.75
C TYR A 37 11.72 8.73 -11.61
N ALA A 38 11.82 10.02 -11.31
CA ALA A 38 10.96 10.66 -10.31
C ALA A 38 9.50 10.75 -10.80
N GLN A 39 9.30 11.06 -12.09
CA GLN A 39 7.98 11.07 -12.71
C GLN A 39 7.37 9.66 -12.75
N ALA A 40 8.16 8.65 -13.11
CA ALA A 40 7.73 7.25 -13.08
C ALA A 40 7.39 6.78 -11.66
N ALA A 41 8.16 7.20 -10.65
CA ALA A 41 7.84 6.92 -9.25
C ALA A 41 6.50 7.55 -8.83
N ALA A 42 6.27 8.81 -9.21
CA ALA A 42 5.02 9.52 -8.91
C ALA A 42 3.81 8.85 -9.58
N PHE A 43 3.96 8.40 -10.83
CA PHE A 43 2.95 7.60 -11.52
C PHE A 43 2.64 6.29 -10.79
N ASN A 44 3.67 5.54 -10.39
CA ASN A 44 3.50 4.31 -9.63
C ASN A 44 2.85 4.56 -8.26
N PHE A 45 3.20 5.65 -7.59
CA PHE A 45 2.53 6.02 -6.35
C PHE A 45 1.04 6.32 -6.59
N SER A 46 0.70 7.07 -7.63
CA SER A 46 -0.71 7.37 -7.96
C SER A 46 -1.52 6.10 -8.28
N MET A 47 -0.99 5.23 -9.13
CA MET A 47 -1.65 3.97 -9.48
C MET A 47 -1.78 3.03 -8.28
N GLY A 48 -0.73 2.93 -7.46
CA GLY A 48 -0.76 2.09 -6.27
C GLY A 48 -1.69 2.65 -5.20
N PHE A 49 -1.81 3.96 -5.06
CA PHE A 49 -2.79 4.57 -4.14
C PHE A 49 -4.22 4.25 -4.53
N LEU A 50 -4.58 4.38 -5.82
CA LEU A 50 -5.89 3.97 -6.32
C LEU A 50 -6.15 2.48 -6.08
N ALA A 51 -5.16 1.63 -6.35
CA ALA A 51 -5.26 0.19 -6.09
C ALA A 51 -5.42 -0.12 -4.59
N ALA A 52 -4.76 0.63 -3.70
CA ALA A 52 -4.87 0.46 -2.25
C ALA A 52 -6.27 0.85 -1.72
N ILE A 53 -6.88 1.89 -2.28
CA ILE A 53 -8.28 2.25 -2.00
C ILE A 53 -9.21 1.11 -2.40
N LEU A 54 -9.06 0.57 -3.62
CA LEU A 54 -9.87 -0.55 -4.11
C LEU A 54 -9.64 -1.82 -3.27
N ALA A 55 -8.40 -2.09 -2.86
CA ALA A 55 -8.07 -3.20 -1.97
C ALA A 55 -8.82 -3.07 -0.64
N ASN A 56 -8.84 -1.90 -0.01
CA ASN A 56 -9.58 -1.69 1.24
C ASN A 56 -11.09 -1.92 1.07
N PHE A 57 -11.71 -1.40 0.01
CA PHE A 57 -13.14 -1.63 -0.24
C PHE A 57 -13.46 -3.11 -0.46
N THR A 58 -12.66 -3.80 -1.27
CA THR A 58 -12.86 -5.24 -1.52
C THR A 58 -12.61 -6.09 -0.27
N GLY A 59 -11.71 -5.64 0.60
CA GLY A 59 -11.43 -6.27 1.90
C GLY A 59 -12.61 -6.15 2.84
N MET A 60 -13.21 -4.95 2.96
CA MET A 60 -14.42 -4.72 3.77
C MET A 60 -15.59 -5.59 3.32
N VAL A 61 -15.82 -5.70 2.01
CA VAL A 61 -16.88 -6.59 1.47
C VAL A 61 -16.59 -8.06 1.79
N SER A 62 -15.31 -8.46 1.80
CA SER A 62 -14.91 -9.83 2.12
C SER A 62 -15.04 -10.16 3.62
N ALA A 63 -14.83 -9.15 4.49
CA ALA A 63 -15.00 -9.27 5.94
C ALA A 63 -16.45 -9.50 6.36
N ASP A 64 -17.40 -8.87 5.66
CA ASP A 64 -18.84 -8.95 5.93
C ASP A 64 -19.45 -10.33 5.62
N LEU A 65 -18.71 -11.20 4.90
CA LEU A 65 -19.11 -12.58 4.58
C LEU A 65 -18.93 -13.57 5.76
N ALA A 66 -18.76 -13.09 7.00
CA ALA A 66 -18.83 -13.85 8.26
C ALA A 66 -17.88 -15.06 8.41
N LEU A 67 -16.69 -15.02 7.78
CA LEU A 67 -15.73 -16.13 7.85
C LEU A 67 -14.82 -16.10 9.11
N ARG A 68 -14.71 -14.97 9.82
CA ARG A 68 -13.83 -14.79 11.00
C ARG A 68 -14.39 -13.79 12.02
N THR A 69 -13.81 -13.76 13.22
CA THR A 69 -14.22 -12.84 14.29
C THR A 69 -13.94 -11.38 13.92
N THR A 70 -14.85 -10.47 14.30
CA THR A 70 -14.77 -9.04 13.95
C THR A 70 -13.46 -8.41 14.44
N VAL A 71 -12.99 -8.75 15.65
CA VAL A 71 -11.78 -8.15 16.24
C VAL A 71 -10.52 -8.46 15.43
N GLU A 72 -10.35 -9.70 14.97
CA GLU A 72 -9.16 -10.09 14.20
C GLU A 72 -9.15 -9.46 12.81
N VAL A 73 -10.31 -9.41 12.15
CA VAL A 73 -10.47 -8.83 10.82
C VAL A 73 -10.27 -7.31 10.85
N GLU A 74 -10.84 -6.63 11.85
CA GLU A 74 -10.67 -5.18 12.06
C GLU A 74 -9.21 -4.81 12.33
N SER A 75 -8.44 -5.67 13.00
CA SER A 75 -7.02 -5.40 13.26
C SER A 75 -6.18 -5.36 11.98
N HIS A 76 -6.39 -6.31 11.06
CA HIS A 76 -5.72 -6.34 9.75
C HIS A 76 -6.23 -5.22 8.84
N GLN A 77 -7.55 -5.00 8.82
CA GLN A 77 -8.19 -3.88 8.12
C GLN A 77 -7.60 -2.53 8.57
N GLY A 78 -7.39 -2.34 9.87
CA GLY A 78 -6.81 -1.11 10.43
C GLY A 78 -5.42 -0.82 9.88
N TYR A 79 -4.53 -1.82 9.82
CA TYR A 79 -3.20 -1.63 9.23
C TYR A 79 -3.26 -1.38 7.72
N SER A 80 -4.13 -2.07 6.99
CA SER A 80 -4.34 -1.86 5.55
C SER A 80 -4.91 -0.47 5.24
N PHE A 81 -5.79 0.05 6.11
CA PHE A 81 -6.31 1.40 6.02
C PHE A 81 -5.24 2.45 6.32
N LEU A 82 -4.47 2.27 7.39
CA LEU A 82 -3.35 3.16 7.72
C LEU A 82 -2.31 3.19 6.59
N PHE A 83 -2.02 2.04 5.99
CA PHE A 83 -1.14 1.95 4.82
C PHE A 83 -1.66 2.83 3.70
N THR A 84 -2.94 2.73 3.34
CA THR A 84 -3.56 3.56 2.28
C THR A 84 -3.50 5.05 2.59
N VAL A 85 -3.75 5.47 3.83
CA VAL A 85 -3.64 6.88 4.24
C VAL A 85 -2.22 7.40 4.06
N LEU A 86 -1.22 6.68 4.59
CA LEU A 86 0.18 7.04 4.46
C LEU A 86 0.64 7.01 3.00
N TYR A 87 0.14 6.06 2.21
CA TYR A 87 0.35 5.99 0.77
C TYR A 87 -0.15 7.27 0.09
N GLY A 88 -1.34 7.77 0.41
CA GLY A 88 -1.85 9.03 -0.13
C GLY A 88 -0.89 10.20 0.13
N PHE A 89 -0.31 10.27 1.33
CA PHE A 89 0.75 11.24 1.61
C PHE A 89 2.02 10.99 0.77
N CYS A 90 2.47 9.74 0.63
CA CYS A 90 3.60 9.39 -0.26
C CYS A 90 3.38 9.91 -1.68
N THR A 91 2.18 9.71 -2.22
CA THR A 91 1.77 10.21 -3.54
C THR A 91 1.84 11.73 -3.59
N GLY A 92 1.26 12.43 -2.63
CA GLY A 92 1.33 13.90 -2.56
C GLY A 92 2.76 14.43 -2.48
N TYR A 93 3.62 13.82 -1.67
CA TYR A 93 5.03 14.20 -1.57
C TYR A 93 5.82 13.90 -2.85
N SER A 94 5.44 12.87 -3.60
CA SER A 94 6.09 12.51 -4.87
C SER A 94 5.99 13.61 -5.94
N TYR A 95 4.95 14.46 -5.88
CA TYR A 95 4.76 15.59 -6.80
C TYR A 95 5.31 16.91 -6.30
N THR A 96 5.53 17.05 -4.98
CA THR A 96 5.79 18.35 -4.36
C THR A 96 7.18 18.44 -3.74
N ARG A 97 7.53 17.52 -2.84
CA ARG A 97 8.71 17.63 -1.95
C ARG A 97 9.31 16.26 -1.62
N VAL A 98 9.69 15.54 -2.67
CA VAL A 98 10.11 14.13 -2.68
C VAL A 98 11.18 13.76 -1.64
N TYR A 99 12.22 14.57 -1.49
CA TYR A 99 13.39 14.23 -0.67
C TYR A 99 13.47 14.96 0.67
N THR A 100 12.36 15.54 1.14
CA THR A 100 12.34 16.16 2.46
C THR A 100 12.43 15.10 3.56
N ARG A 101 12.99 15.47 4.72
CA ARG A 101 13.09 14.55 5.88
C ARG A 101 11.72 13.96 6.27
N LEU A 102 10.68 14.78 6.17
CA LEU A 102 9.32 14.35 6.46
C LEU A 102 8.78 13.40 5.39
N ALA A 103 9.02 13.64 4.09
CA ALA A 103 8.66 12.69 3.04
C ALA A 103 9.35 11.33 3.22
N LEU A 104 10.66 11.33 3.53
CA LEU A 104 11.41 10.11 3.83
C LEU A 104 10.86 9.38 5.06
N GLY A 105 10.51 10.13 6.12
CA GLY A 105 9.87 9.58 7.30
C GLY A 105 8.52 8.92 6.99
N ILE A 106 7.71 9.56 6.13
CA ILE A 106 6.43 8.98 5.68
C ILE A 106 6.67 7.73 4.83
N TYR A 107 7.62 7.74 3.88
CA TYR A 107 7.95 6.53 3.10
C TYR A 107 8.35 5.35 4.00
N ALA A 108 9.17 5.60 5.02
CA ALA A 108 9.56 4.59 5.99
C ALA A 108 8.36 4.12 6.84
N ALA A 109 7.53 5.04 7.33
CA ALA A 109 6.33 4.69 8.09
C ALA A 109 5.35 3.85 7.26
N THR A 110 5.13 4.19 5.99
CA THR A 110 4.29 3.41 5.07
C THR A 110 4.84 2.01 4.87
N LEU A 111 6.17 1.84 4.77
CA LEU A 111 6.80 0.52 4.67
C LEU A 111 6.61 -0.31 5.95
N VAL A 112 6.74 0.30 7.13
CA VAL A 112 6.48 -0.38 8.41
C VAL A 112 5.02 -0.81 8.50
N THR A 113 4.08 0.04 8.13
CA THR A 113 2.64 -0.28 8.13
C THR A 113 2.31 -1.38 7.14
N LEU A 114 2.96 -1.42 5.97
CA LEU A 114 2.87 -2.52 5.02
C LEU A 114 3.31 -3.84 5.66
N CYS A 115 4.45 -3.86 6.34
CA CYS A 115 4.93 -5.07 7.04
C CYS A 115 3.96 -5.52 8.15
N ALA A 116 3.39 -4.57 8.91
CA ALA A 116 2.39 -4.87 9.94
C ALA A 116 1.09 -5.44 9.35
N SER A 117 0.62 -4.89 8.22
CA SER A 117 -0.52 -5.44 7.47
C SER A 117 -0.22 -6.85 6.95
N ALA A 118 0.96 -7.08 6.35
CA ALA A 118 1.35 -8.41 5.88
C ALA A 118 1.44 -9.44 7.02
N TYR A 119 2.01 -9.07 8.16
CA TYR A 119 2.12 -9.94 9.33
C TYR A 119 0.75 -10.24 9.96
N SER A 120 -0.11 -9.23 10.12
CA SER A 120 -1.48 -9.46 10.61
C SER A 120 -2.29 -10.32 9.64
N GLY A 121 -2.09 -10.19 8.32
CA GLY A 121 -2.70 -11.06 7.31
C GLY A 121 -2.22 -12.50 7.39
N TYR A 122 -0.92 -12.72 7.65
CA TYR A 122 -0.38 -14.06 7.90
C TYR A 122 -1.00 -14.70 9.14
N LEU A 123 -1.09 -13.94 10.25
CA LEU A 123 -1.72 -14.42 11.47
C LEU A 123 -3.19 -14.75 11.26
N LEU A 124 -3.90 -13.98 10.44
CA LEU A 124 -5.25 -14.36 10.03
C LEU A 124 -5.21 -15.71 9.33
N VAL A 125 -4.44 -15.91 8.27
CA VAL A 125 -4.58 -17.15 7.47
C VAL A 125 -4.11 -18.41 8.20
N PHE A 126 -3.00 -18.34 8.94
CA PHE A 126 -2.25 -19.53 9.40
C PHE A 126 -2.26 -19.76 10.91
N ARG A 127 -2.93 -18.90 11.68
CA ARG A 127 -3.11 -19.04 13.13
C ARG A 127 -4.58 -19.07 13.48
#